data_AF-A0A7Z0XZW6-F1
#
_entry.id   AF-A0A7Z0XZW6-F1
#
_cell.length_a   1.000
_cell.length_b   1.000
_cell.length_c   1.000
_cell.angle_alpha   90.00
_cell.angle_beta   90.00
_cell.angle_gamma   90.00
#
_symmetry.space_group_name_H-M   'P 1'
#
loop_
_entity.id
_entity.type
_entity.pdbx_description
1 polymer ?
#
loop_
_entity_poly.entity_id
_entity_poly.type
_entity_poly.pdbx_seq_one_letter_code
_entity_poly.pdbx_strand_id
1 'polypeptide(L)'
;VRVKKISLFRALDRYLDTVSVHKRGYQQEFWRVSVIKRHPVAQKMMDEVTTVDIASYRDERLSQVNTRTGKPISGNTVRLELALLSALYNLAKVEWGTCRTNPVEIVRKPKPSPGRDRRLTSSEERRLSKYFQVRNTELYTIFHLALETGMRQGEILSLQWEHIDLQHGV
;
A
#
# COMPACT_ATOMS: atom_id res chain seq x y z
N VAL A 1 -28.19 -6.56 21.85
CA VAL A 1 -27.57 -5.25 21.51
C VAL A 1 -27.89 -4.91 20.05
N ARG A 2 -28.58 -3.79 19.80
CA ARG A 2 -28.98 -3.33 18.45
C ARG A 2 -27.73 -2.82 17.71
N VAL A 3 -27.54 -3.24 16.47
CA VAL A 3 -26.40 -2.81 15.64
C VAL A 3 -26.66 -1.39 15.13
N LYS A 4 -25.68 -0.50 15.25
CA LYS A 4 -25.78 0.87 14.71
C LYS A 4 -25.65 0.81 13.19
N LYS A 5 -26.68 1.28 12.48
CA LYS A 5 -26.68 1.27 11.01
C LYS A 5 -25.75 2.36 10.46
N ILE A 6 -24.79 1.95 9.64
CA ILE A 6 -23.91 2.81 8.85
C ILE A 6 -23.57 2.08 7.56
N SER A 7 -23.50 2.80 6.44
CA SER A 7 -23.00 2.23 5.19
C SER A 7 -21.49 2.05 5.24
N LEU A 8 -20.97 1.09 4.50
CA LEU A 8 -19.52 0.91 4.35
C LEU A 8 -18.85 2.19 3.82
N PHE A 9 -19.50 2.91 2.91
CA PHE A 9 -19.04 4.19 2.39
C PHE A 9 -18.78 5.21 3.50
N ARG A 10 -19.75 5.42 4.40
CA ARG A 10 -19.61 6.37 5.52
C ARG A 10 -18.63 5.86 6.57
N ALA A 11 -18.57 4.55 6.78
CA ALA A 11 -17.60 3.95 7.68
C ALA A 11 -16.16 4.16 7.20
N LEU A 12 -15.93 4.07 5.88
CA LEU A 12 -14.63 4.37 5.28
C LEU A 12 -14.22 5.84 5.46
N ASP A 13 -15.15 6.78 5.29
CA ASP A 13 -14.89 8.21 5.57
C ASP A 13 -14.51 8.43 7.03
N ARG A 14 -15.34 7.89 7.95
CA ARG A 14 -15.04 7.96 9.38
C ARG A 14 -13.67 7.37 9.71
N TYR A 15 -13.30 6.25 9.10
CA TYR A 15 -12.00 5.61 9.33
C TYR A 15 -10.84 6.49 8.86
N LEU A 16 -10.98 7.15 7.71
CA LEU A 16 -9.97 8.09 7.25
C LEU A 16 -9.77 9.24 8.25
N ASP A 17 -10.88 9.85 8.67
CA ASP A 17 -10.89 11.05 9.50
C ASP A 17 -10.44 10.81 10.95
N THR A 18 -10.61 9.58 11.45
CA THR A 18 -10.36 9.26 12.87
C THR A 18 -9.17 8.34 13.12
N VAL A 19 -8.80 7.52 12.14
CA VAL A 19 -7.75 6.49 12.31
C VAL A 19 -6.63 6.68 11.32
N SER A 20 -6.93 6.77 10.03
CA SER A 20 -5.90 6.87 9.00
C SER A 20 -5.11 8.18 9.09
N VAL A 21 -5.73 9.29 9.49
CA VAL A 21 -5.10 10.62 9.59
C VAL A 21 -3.84 10.61 10.46
N HIS A 22 -3.78 9.72 11.45
CA HIS A 22 -2.64 9.60 12.36
C HIS A 22 -1.55 8.62 11.86
N LYS A 23 -1.75 7.99 10.69
CA LYS A 23 -0.79 7.02 10.14
C LYS A 23 0.14 7.69 9.14
N ARG A 24 1.43 7.32 9.20
CA ARG A 24 2.42 7.65 8.15
C ARG A 24 1.94 7.28 6.74
N GLY A 25 1.14 6.21 6.63
CA GLY A 25 0.57 5.72 5.37
C GLY A 25 -0.80 6.31 4.99
N TYR A 26 -1.19 7.46 5.55
CA TYR A 26 -2.50 8.09 5.32
C TYR A 26 -2.84 8.21 3.83
N GLN A 27 -1.92 8.75 3.03
CA GLN A 27 -2.16 9.00 1.61
C GLN A 27 -2.45 7.70 0.84
N GLN A 28 -1.72 6.61 1.16
CA GLN A 28 -1.96 5.31 0.54
C GLN A 28 -3.29 4.70 0.98
N GLU A 29 -3.71 4.90 2.23
CA GLU A 29 -5.05 4.50 2.70
C GLU A 29 -6.16 5.32 2.03
N PHE A 30 -5.99 6.64 1.89
CA PHE A 30 -6.93 7.53 1.17
C PHE A 30 -7.20 7.04 -0.26
N TRP A 31 -6.15 6.69 -1.01
CA TRP A 31 -6.32 6.17 -2.37
C TRP A 31 -7.05 4.81 -2.39
N ARG A 32 -6.76 3.91 -1.45
CA ARG A 32 -7.45 2.62 -1.35
C ARG A 32 -8.93 2.81 -0.99
N VAL A 33 -9.22 3.68 -0.03
CA VAL A 33 -10.60 4.03 0.34
C VAL A 33 -11.34 4.61 -0.85
N SER A 34 -10.72 5.53 -1.59
CA SER A 34 -11.31 6.12 -2.79
C SER A 34 -11.68 5.07 -3.85
N VAL A 35 -10.86 4.03 -4.01
CA VAL A 35 -11.15 2.90 -4.91
C VAL A 35 -12.31 2.07 -4.38
N ILE A 36 -12.30 1.69 -3.10
CA ILE A 36 -13.36 0.88 -2.48
C ILE A 36 -14.71 1.60 -2.55
N LYS A 37 -14.74 2.91 -2.27
CA LYS A 37 -15.96 3.73 -2.27
C LYS A 37 -16.68 3.79 -3.62
N ARG A 38 -15.95 3.57 -4.72
CA ARG A 38 -16.53 3.53 -6.08
C ARG A 38 -17.23 2.21 -6.39
N HIS A 39 -16.95 1.16 -5.63
CA HIS A 39 -17.56 -0.14 -5.84
C HIS A 39 -18.95 -0.21 -5.18
N PRO A 40 -19.95 -0.88 -5.80
CA PRO A 40 -21.30 -0.98 -5.24
C PRO A 40 -21.38 -1.51 -3.80
N VAL A 41 -20.44 -2.37 -3.39
CA VAL A 41 -20.34 -2.88 -2.01
C VAL A 41 -20.27 -1.77 -0.95
N ALA A 42 -19.73 -0.59 -1.29
CA ALA A 42 -19.64 0.53 -0.37
C ALA A 42 -21.02 1.08 0.04
N GLN A 43 -22.05 0.88 -0.79
CA GLN A 43 -23.40 1.36 -0.50
C GLN A 43 -24.16 0.47 0.49
N LYS A 44 -23.73 -0.78 0.68
CA LYS A 44 -24.35 -1.70 1.65
C LYS A 44 -24.10 -1.24 3.09
N MET A 45 -25.03 -1.57 3.98
CA MET A 45 -24.79 -1.39 5.42
C MET A 45 -23.71 -2.35 5.89
N MET A 46 -22.89 -1.91 6.86
CA MET A 46 -21.77 -2.71 7.36
C MET A 46 -22.19 -4.09 7.89
N ASP A 47 -23.39 -4.21 8.46
CA ASP A 47 -23.91 -5.47 8.97
C ASP A 47 -24.56 -6.36 7.91
N GLU A 48 -24.70 -5.85 6.68
CA GLU A 48 -25.26 -6.56 5.51
C GLU A 48 -24.17 -7.01 4.53
N VAL A 49 -22.94 -6.52 4.66
CA VAL A 49 -21.81 -6.95 3.82
C VAL A 49 -21.40 -8.36 4.19
N THR A 50 -21.48 -9.26 3.21
CA THR A 50 -21.17 -10.69 3.38
C THR A 50 -19.75 -11.02 2.93
N THR A 51 -19.28 -12.22 3.27
CA THR A 51 -18.00 -12.75 2.78
C THR A 51 -18.01 -12.95 1.25
N VAL A 52 -19.18 -13.24 0.68
CA VAL A 52 -19.40 -13.34 -0.77
C VAL A 52 -19.20 -11.99 -1.44
N ASP A 53 -19.75 -10.90 -0.86
CA ASP A 53 -19.56 -9.54 -1.39
C ASP A 53 -18.08 -9.13 -1.45
N ILE A 54 -17.32 -9.48 -0.40
CA ILE A 54 -15.88 -9.20 -0.35
C ILE A 54 -15.11 -10.07 -1.35
N ALA A 55 -15.53 -11.32 -1.56
CA ALA A 55 -14.93 -12.20 -2.57
C ALA A 55 -15.22 -11.69 -4.00
N SER A 56 -16.45 -11.29 -4.30
CA SER A 56 -16.83 -10.66 -5.57
C SER A 56 -16.02 -9.39 -5.82
N TYR A 57 -15.92 -8.50 -4.82
CA TYR A 57 -15.07 -7.31 -4.90
C TYR A 57 -13.62 -7.67 -5.24
N ARG A 58 -13.03 -8.66 -4.56
CA ARG A 58 -11.66 -9.11 -4.84
C ARG A 58 -11.51 -9.55 -6.30
N ASP A 59 -12.43 -10.39 -6.79
CA ASP A 59 -12.32 -10.99 -8.11
C ASP A 59 -12.54 -9.95 -9.23
N GLU A 60 -13.50 -9.04 -9.05
CA GLU A 60 -13.70 -7.89 -9.95
C GLU A 60 -12.50 -6.94 -9.97
N ARG A 61 -11.87 -6.69 -8.81
CA ARG A 61 -10.67 -5.86 -8.76
C ARG A 61 -9.47 -6.51 -9.46
N LEU A 62 -9.35 -7.84 -9.39
CA LEU A 62 -8.29 -8.58 -10.08
C LEU A 62 -8.50 -8.64 -11.59
N SER A 63 -9.74 -8.60 -12.09
CA SER A 63 -10.03 -8.58 -13.53
C SER A 63 -9.86 -7.21 -14.17
N GLN A 64 -9.84 -6.14 -13.36
CA GLN A 64 -9.66 -4.77 -13.82
C GLN A 64 -8.21 -4.45 -14.25
N VAL A 65 -8.08 -3.53 -15.19
CA VAL A 65 -6.81 -3.03 -15.71
C VAL A 65 -6.43 -1.72 -15.01
N ASN A 66 -5.16 -1.59 -14.65
CA ASN A 66 -4.62 -0.34 -14.14
C ASN A 66 -4.45 0.64 -15.31
N THR A 67 -5.19 1.76 -15.27
CA THR A 67 -5.21 2.77 -16.33
C THR A 67 -3.85 3.42 -16.62
N ARG A 68 -2.95 3.48 -15.63
CA ARG A 68 -1.62 4.07 -15.78
C ARG A 68 -0.62 3.12 -16.42
N THR A 69 -0.71 1.82 -16.13
CA THR A 69 0.27 0.84 -16.61
C THR A 69 -0.23 -0.03 -17.75
N GLY A 70 -1.53 -0.03 -18.03
CA GLY A 70 -2.17 -0.93 -19.00
C GLY A 70 -2.13 -2.41 -18.60
N LYS A 71 -1.68 -2.72 -17.38
CA LYS A 71 -1.55 -4.10 -16.87
C LYS A 71 -2.71 -4.45 -15.93
N PRO A 72 -3.05 -5.74 -15.77
CA PRO A 72 -3.96 -6.18 -14.73
C PRO A 72 -3.53 -5.66 -13.36
N ILE A 73 -4.51 -5.36 -12.50
CA ILE A 73 -4.22 -4.91 -11.14
C ILE A 73 -3.50 -6.01 -10.37
N SER A 74 -2.41 -5.63 -9.71
CA SER A 74 -1.59 -6.59 -9.00
C SER A 74 -2.34 -7.20 -7.82
N GLY A 75 -2.11 -8.49 -7.56
CA GLY A 75 -2.69 -9.17 -6.39
C GLY A 75 -2.32 -8.49 -5.07
N ASN A 76 -1.13 -7.90 -4.98
CA ASN A 76 -0.72 -7.15 -3.79
C ASN A 76 -1.55 -5.86 -3.57
N THR A 77 -1.98 -5.20 -4.65
CA THR A 77 -2.88 -4.04 -4.55
C THR A 77 -4.20 -4.44 -3.90
N VAL A 78 -4.86 -5.47 -4.44
CA VAL A 78 -6.13 -5.98 -3.91
C VAL A 78 -5.96 -6.52 -2.48
N ARG A 79 -4.85 -7.21 -2.19
CA ARG A 79 -4.53 -7.67 -0.83
C ARG A 79 -4.46 -6.52 0.19
N LEU A 80 -3.91 -5.37 -0.20
CA LEU A 80 -3.82 -4.18 0.66
C LEU A 80 -5.18 -3.47 0.82
N GLU A 81 -6.02 -3.47 -0.22
CA GLU A 81 -7.43 -3.03 -0.12
C GLU A 81 -8.21 -3.91 0.89
N LEU A 82 -8.06 -5.23 0.80
CA LEU A 82 -8.67 -6.18 1.75
C LEU A 82 -8.10 -6.04 3.17
N ALA A 83 -6.81 -5.76 3.33
CA ALA A 83 -6.22 -5.51 4.64
C ALA A 83 -6.80 -4.27 5.32
N LEU A 84 -7.03 -3.20 4.55
CA LEU A 84 -7.70 -1.98 5.04
C LEU A 84 -9.14 -2.28 5.48
N LEU A 85 -9.91 -2.98 4.65
CA LEU A 85 -11.27 -3.40 5.01
C LEU A 85 -11.28 -4.25 6.28
N SER A 86 -10.36 -5.21 6.39
CA SER A 86 -10.28 -6.05 7.59
C SER A 86 -10.00 -5.22 8.86
N ALA A 87 -9.08 -4.25 8.79
CA ALA A 87 -8.79 -3.35 9.90
C ALA A 87 -10.02 -2.50 10.28
N LEU A 88 -10.71 -1.94 9.28
CA LEU A 88 -11.96 -1.21 9.46
C LEU A 88 -13.03 -2.05 10.18
N TYR A 89 -13.29 -3.28 9.71
CA TYR A 89 -14.31 -4.14 10.29
C TYR A 89 -13.95 -4.62 11.71
N ASN A 90 -12.67 -4.86 11.98
CA ASN A 90 -12.23 -5.20 13.34
C ASN A 90 -12.47 -4.05 14.32
N LEU A 91 -12.12 -2.82 13.92
CA LEU A 91 -12.41 -1.62 14.72
C LEU A 91 -13.91 -1.41 14.90
N ALA A 92 -14.67 -1.46 13.80
CA ALA A 92 -16.09 -1.19 13.78
C ALA A 92 -16.90 -2.18 14.65
N LYS A 93 -16.50 -3.44 14.68
CA LYS A 93 -17.08 -4.48 15.54
C LYS A 93 -16.91 -4.16 17.03
N VAL A 94 -15.73 -3.68 17.41
CA VAL A 94 -15.35 -3.47 18.83
C VAL A 94 -15.80 -2.10 19.32
N GLU A 95 -15.52 -1.04 18.56
CA GLU A 95 -15.66 0.33 19.04
C GLU A 95 -16.91 1.05 18.51
N TRP A 96 -17.38 0.71 17.31
CA TRP A 96 -18.49 1.44 16.69
C TRP A 96 -19.83 0.73 16.84
N GLY A 97 -19.82 -0.59 17.10
CA GLY A 97 -21.01 -1.42 17.22
C GLY A 97 -21.84 -1.47 15.92
N THR A 98 -21.18 -1.32 14.76
CA THR A 98 -21.85 -1.22 13.44
C THR A 98 -21.85 -2.52 12.65
N CYS A 99 -21.12 -3.53 13.12
CA CYS A 99 -21.16 -4.90 12.62
C CYS A 99 -20.87 -5.87 13.76
N ARG A 100 -21.20 -7.15 13.58
CA ARG A 100 -20.92 -8.21 14.58
C ARG A 100 -19.69 -9.04 14.23
N THR A 101 -19.37 -9.12 12.95
CA THR A 101 -18.31 -9.97 12.41
C THR A 101 -17.48 -9.18 11.41
N ASN A 102 -16.30 -9.72 11.08
CA ASN A 102 -15.47 -9.20 10.02
C ASN A 102 -15.64 -10.10 8.77
N PRO A 103 -16.34 -9.65 7.72
CA PRO A 103 -16.59 -10.45 6.53
C PRO A 103 -15.32 -10.68 5.69
N VAL A 104 -14.21 -10.02 6.00
CA VAL A 104 -12.94 -10.15 5.27
C VAL A 104 -12.06 -11.26 5.86
N GLU A 105 -12.31 -11.67 7.10
CA GLU A 105 -11.42 -12.55 7.87
C GLU A 105 -11.18 -13.89 7.18
N ILE A 106 -12.25 -14.52 6.69
CA ILE A 106 -12.20 -15.85 6.05
C ILE A 106 -12.03 -15.79 4.52
N VAL A 107 -11.97 -14.60 3.93
CA VAL A 107 -11.83 -14.45 2.48
C VAL A 107 -10.39 -14.78 2.07
N ARG A 108 -10.24 -15.71 1.12
CA ARG A 108 -8.94 -16.04 0.53
C ARG A 108 -8.33 -14.80 -0.14
N LYS A 109 -7.12 -14.44 0.26
CA LYS A 109 -6.40 -13.28 -0.27
C LYS A 109 -5.60 -13.69 -1.51
N PRO A 110 -5.38 -12.78 -2.47
CA PRO A 110 -4.49 -13.05 -3.60
C PRO A 110 -3.09 -13.42 -3.11
N LYS A 111 -2.41 -14.30 -3.84
CA LYS A 111 -1.01 -14.63 -3.53
C LYS A 111 -0.15 -13.37 -3.62
N PRO A 112 0.76 -13.15 -2.65
CA PRO A 112 1.72 -12.06 -2.77
C PRO A 112 2.57 -12.26 -4.03
N SER A 113 2.92 -11.16 -4.68
CA SER A 113 3.87 -11.21 -5.78
C SER A 113 5.22 -11.75 -5.28
N PRO A 114 5.95 -12.52 -6.11
CA PRO A 114 7.28 -12.97 -5.74
C PRO A 114 8.18 -11.78 -5.41
N GLY A 115 9.14 -12.02 -4.51
CA GLY A 115 10.21 -11.07 -4.21
C GLY A 115 10.99 -10.69 -5.47
N ARG A 116 11.70 -9.56 -5.39
CA ARG A 116 12.63 -9.17 -6.45
C ARG A 116 13.99 -9.77 -6.10
N ASP A 117 14.39 -10.80 -6.84
CA ASP A 117 15.67 -11.48 -6.60
C ASP A 117 16.74 -11.11 -7.63
N ARG A 118 16.36 -10.43 -8.71
CA ARG A 118 17.30 -9.93 -9.73
C ARG A 118 18.15 -8.80 -9.14
N ARG A 119 19.47 -8.96 -9.20
CA ARG A 119 20.47 -7.93 -8.95
C ARG A 119 21.11 -7.45 -10.25
N LEU A 120 21.72 -6.27 -10.21
CA LEU A 120 22.57 -5.79 -11.30
C LEU A 120 23.77 -6.73 -11.45
N THR A 121 24.11 -7.04 -12.69
CA THR A 121 25.40 -7.65 -13.01
C THR A 121 26.49 -6.58 -13.03
N SER A 122 27.75 -6.98 -12.84
CA SER A 122 28.88 -6.03 -12.85
C SER A 122 29.02 -5.28 -14.19
N SER A 123 28.56 -5.86 -15.30
CA SER A 123 28.56 -5.18 -16.60
C SER A 123 27.46 -4.11 -16.70
N GLU A 124 26.27 -4.38 -16.17
CA GLU A 124 25.18 -3.41 -16.10
C GLU A 124 25.53 -2.24 -15.17
N GLU A 125 26.13 -2.54 -14.02
CA GLU A 125 26.58 -1.54 -13.06
C GLU A 125 27.60 -0.57 -13.69
N ARG A 126 28.64 -1.11 -14.35
CA ARG A 126 29.64 -0.29 -15.06
C ARG A 126 29.01 0.58 -16.15
N ARG A 127 28.03 0.05 -16.90
CA ARG A 127 27.33 0.80 -17.94
C ARG A 127 26.49 1.93 -17.36
N LEU A 128 25.75 1.68 -16.28
CA LEU A 128 24.93 2.69 -15.60
C LEU A 128 25.80 3.77 -14.96
N SER A 129 26.86 3.37 -14.25
CA SER A 129 27.86 4.28 -13.67
C SER A 129 28.43 5.24 -14.72
N LYS A 130 28.93 4.71 -15.86
CA LYS A 130 29.44 5.54 -16.96
C LYS A 130 28.37 6.47 -17.56
N TYR A 131 27.14 5.98 -17.69
CA TYR A 131 26.03 6.79 -18.21
C TYR A 131 25.70 7.96 -17.28
N PHE A 132 25.58 7.72 -15.97
CA PHE A 132 25.30 8.77 -15.00
C PHE A 132 26.45 9.76 -14.90
N GLN A 133 27.70 9.30 -14.90
CA GLN A 133 28.89 10.17 -14.84
C GLN A 133 28.87 11.26 -15.92
N VAL A 134 28.41 10.93 -17.13
CA VAL A 134 28.37 11.87 -18.27
C VAL A 134 27.13 12.78 -18.23
N ARG A 135 26.03 12.33 -17.62
CA ARG A 135 24.72 12.99 -17.75
C ARG A 135 24.27 13.75 -16.51
N ASN A 136 24.61 13.28 -15.31
CA ASN A 136 24.13 13.81 -14.05
C ASN A 136 25.03 13.33 -12.90
N THR A 137 25.87 14.23 -12.39
CA THR A 137 26.85 13.93 -11.34
C THR A 137 26.17 13.59 -10.01
N GLU A 138 25.03 14.20 -9.71
CA GLU A 138 24.28 13.91 -8.48
C GLU A 138 23.74 12.47 -8.48
N LEU A 139 23.18 12.02 -9.59
CA LEU A 139 22.73 10.63 -9.77
C LEU A 139 23.89 9.65 -9.79
N TYR A 140 25.05 10.05 -10.32
CA TYR A 140 26.26 9.24 -10.23
C TYR A 140 26.63 9.00 -8.76
N THR A 141 26.68 10.05 -7.94
CA THR A 141 26.98 9.93 -6.51
C THR A 141 25.92 9.11 -5.77
N ILE A 142 24.63 9.39 -5.99
CA ILE A 142 23.52 8.65 -5.38
C ILE A 142 23.58 7.17 -5.75
N PHE A 143 23.89 6.85 -7.00
CA PHE A 143 24.00 5.48 -7.48
C PHE A 143 25.09 4.70 -6.74
N HIS A 144 26.29 5.27 -6.62
CA HIS A 144 27.39 4.64 -5.90
C HIS A 144 27.12 4.55 -4.40
N LEU A 145 26.59 5.61 -3.79
CA LEU A 145 26.22 5.59 -2.38
C LEU A 145 25.19 4.48 -2.09
N ALA A 146 24.20 4.31 -2.95
CA ALA A 146 23.20 3.25 -2.81
C ALA A 146 23.79 1.84 -2.94
N LEU A 147 24.76 1.64 -3.83
CA LEU A 147 25.42 0.34 -4.02
C LEU A 147 26.28 -0.05 -2.81
N GLU A 148 27.06 0.90 -2.29
CA GLU A 148 28.01 0.62 -1.21
C GLU A 148 27.34 0.51 0.16
N THR A 149 26.29 1.29 0.41
CA THR A 149 25.63 1.34 1.73
C THR A 149 24.40 0.44 1.83
N GLY A 150 23.78 0.10 0.69
CA GLY A 150 22.49 -0.58 0.67
C GLY A 150 21.32 0.26 1.24
N MET A 151 21.52 1.56 1.46
CA MET A 151 20.48 2.46 1.98
C MET A 151 19.25 2.52 1.08
N ARG A 152 18.09 2.75 1.68
CA ARG A 152 16.86 3.02 0.93
C ARG A 152 16.93 4.41 0.29
N GLN A 153 16.26 4.57 -0.85
CA GLN A 153 16.19 5.86 -1.55
C GLN A 153 15.79 7.02 -0.63
N GLY A 154 14.79 6.82 0.24
CA GLY A 154 14.35 7.86 1.17
C GLY A 154 15.44 8.26 2.16
N GLU A 155 16.23 7.30 2.65
CA GLU A 155 17.33 7.53 3.59
C GLU A 155 18.44 8.34 2.92
N ILE A 156 18.80 7.98 1.68
CA ILE A 156 19.80 8.70 0.87
C ILE A 156 19.36 10.15 0.63
N LEU A 157 18.10 10.36 0.23
CA LEU A 157 17.57 11.69 -0.07
C LEU A 157 17.39 12.57 1.17
N SER A 158 17.32 11.99 2.36
CA SER A 158 17.25 12.71 3.63
C SER A 158 18.61 12.87 4.33
N LEU A 159 19.71 12.40 3.71
CA LEU A 159 21.03 12.45 4.32
C LEU A 159 21.47 13.91 4.51
N GLN A 160 22.10 14.19 5.66
CA GLN A 160 22.60 15.50 6.04
C GLN A 160 24.05 15.35 6.48
N TRP A 161 24.83 16.42 6.42
CA TRP A 161 26.25 16.39 6.78
C TRP A 161 26.50 15.98 8.24
N GLU A 162 25.56 16.26 9.14
CA GLU A 162 25.61 15.82 10.55
C GLU A 162 25.49 14.30 10.72
N HIS A 163 25.01 13.58 9.69
CA HIS A 163 24.94 12.11 9.69
C HIS A 163 26.23 11.45 9.21
N ILE A 164 27.26 12.22 8.81
CA ILE A 164 28.49 11.72 8.21
C ILE A 164 29.68 12.03 9.10
N ASP A 165 30.31 10.98 9.60
CA ASP A 165 31.58 10.96 10.30
C ASP A 165 32.71 10.51 9.37
N LEU A 166 33.35 11.49 8.74
CA LEU A 166 34.51 11.26 7.86
C LEU A 166 35.79 10.89 8.64
N GLN A 167 35.82 11.02 9.97
CA GLN A 167 36.98 10.63 10.78
C GLN A 167 36.99 9.13 11.05
N HIS A 168 35.82 8.54 11.28
CA HIS A 168 35.67 7.11 11.57
C HIS A 168 35.16 6.29 10.37
N GLY A 169 34.76 6.96 9.28
CA GLY A 169 34.35 6.32 8.03
C GLY A 169 32.92 5.80 8.03
N VAL A 170 32.00 6.50 8.71
CA VAL A 170 30.56 6.18 8.77
C VAL A 170 29.75 7.38 8.35
#